data_AF-A0A9W8TKD6-F1
#
_entry.id   AF-A0A9W8TKD6-F1
#
_cell.length_a   1.000
_cell.length_b   1.000
_cell.length_c   1.000
_cell.angle_alpha   90.00
_cell.angle_beta   90.00
_cell.angle_gamma   90.00
#
_symmetry.space_group_name_H-M   'P 1'
#
loop_
_entity.id
_entity.type
_entity.pdbx_description
1 polymer ?
#
loop_
_entity_poly.entity_id
_entity_poly.type
_entity_poly.pdbx_seq_one_letter_code
_entity_poly.pdbx_strand_id
1 'polypeptide(L)'
;MLRLLPPCHYPGAQSVLSVSALRALARFNSAMRVLCVAEKPSIAKAVAGHLSGGEVQTHNTPEKYIKNYVFNYDFGRPWGKCQVTMTSVLGHITSAEFPPDYKKWDYPPPDRLFDAPVNIVVSADKKKVAENIEKQASYANALCIWTDCDREGEHIGYEICEAAKKGNRTLEIKRARFSNIERAHIINASKNLISLDHRQVNAVASRIELDLRIGYAFTRFLTTNLKSLGGPFQNLLLSYGSCQFPTLGFVVDRYFRVRNFKPEPFWSIKVMHKRDGIDVHFSWARYRLFDRAAVIILYERCLKAKKAKVTKVQEKPTKRWKPLPLTTVELQKMATRFLHMTGQQAMEAAESLYNKGFISYPRTETDRFDPGMNLRALVQKQTQSHAWGPFAQNLIDGRFQQPRQGRNDDKAHPPIHPITFVAPTALNDRETKIYEFVARRFLACCSEDAKGVATDVDILYGEESFHAHGVVVLEQNYLEVYVWGDV
;
A
#
# COMPACT_ATOMS: atom_id res chain seq x y z
N MET A 1 30.10 6.63 97.50
CA MET A 1 28.83 6.10 98.03
C MET A 1 28.21 5.19 96.97
N LEU A 2 28.03 3.90 97.31
CA LEU A 2 27.13 2.82 96.81
C LEU A 2 26.57 2.90 95.37
N ARG A 3 26.42 1.85 94.56
CA ARG A 3 26.61 0.37 94.59
C ARG A 3 26.44 -0.13 93.14
N LEU A 4 27.05 -1.26 92.78
CA LEU A 4 26.76 -2.05 91.56
C LEU A 4 25.53 -2.97 91.77
N LEU A 5 24.78 -3.29 90.68
CA LEU A 5 24.07 -4.56 90.34
C LEU A 5 23.13 -4.40 89.08
N PRO A 6 22.67 -5.46 88.35
CA PRO A 6 23.17 -5.89 87.02
C PRO A 6 22.05 -5.91 85.90
N PRO A 7 22.18 -6.60 84.73
CA PRO A 7 21.46 -6.28 83.48
C PRO A 7 20.10 -7.01 83.32
N CYS A 8 19.19 -6.43 82.54
CA CYS A 8 17.93 -7.07 82.11
C CYS A 8 17.88 -7.25 80.58
N HIS A 9 17.81 -8.51 80.16
CA HIS A 9 17.37 -8.94 78.83
C HIS A 9 15.86 -8.71 78.65
N TYR A 10 15.45 -8.22 77.48
CA TYR A 10 14.15 -8.54 76.88
C TYR A 10 14.35 -8.94 75.41
N PRO A 11 13.79 -10.08 74.96
CA PRO A 11 13.93 -10.60 73.59
C PRO A 11 12.76 -10.13 72.71
N GLY A 12 12.99 -10.09 71.39
CA GLY A 12 11.90 -10.16 70.40
C GLY A 12 11.52 -8.85 69.73
N ALA A 13 12.22 -8.53 68.65
CA ALA A 13 11.63 -7.80 67.53
C ALA A 13 12.10 -8.46 66.23
N GLN A 14 11.46 -9.58 65.86
CA GLN A 14 11.49 -10.02 64.48
C GLN A 14 10.81 -8.94 63.64
N SER A 15 11.59 -8.20 62.87
CA SER A 15 11.08 -7.28 61.86
C SER A 15 10.39 -8.11 60.78
N VAL A 16 9.09 -8.35 60.93
CA VAL A 16 8.25 -8.84 59.85
C VAL A 16 8.12 -7.70 58.85
N LEU A 17 9.05 -7.64 57.90
CA LEU A 17 8.83 -6.92 56.65
C LEU A 17 7.58 -7.52 56.03
N SER A 18 6.52 -6.73 55.93
CA SER A 18 5.29 -7.17 55.29
C SER A 18 5.59 -7.64 53.86
N VAL A 19 4.84 -8.63 53.38
CA VAL A 19 4.89 -9.06 51.97
C VAL A 19 4.67 -7.88 51.01
N SER A 20 3.97 -6.83 51.44
CA SER A 20 3.83 -5.57 50.71
C SER A 20 5.13 -4.75 50.63
N ALA A 21 5.94 -4.69 51.69
CA ALA A 21 7.25 -4.03 51.68
C ALA A 21 8.28 -4.80 50.83
N LEU A 22 8.26 -6.14 50.88
CA LEU A 22 9.06 -7.01 50.00
C LEU A 22 8.65 -6.89 48.52
N ARG A 23 7.36 -6.72 48.21
CA ARG A 23 6.88 -6.41 46.84
C ARG A 23 7.25 -5.00 46.38
N ALA A 24 7.33 -4.03 47.30
CA ALA A 24 7.76 -2.67 47.00
C ALA A 24 9.28 -2.57 46.77
N LEU A 25 10.09 -3.29 47.55
CA LEU A 25 11.54 -3.41 47.37
C LEU A 25 11.91 -4.21 46.11
N ALA A 26 11.12 -5.21 45.72
CA ALA A 26 11.31 -5.96 44.47
C ALA A 26 11.04 -5.13 43.19
N ARG A 27 10.32 -4.01 43.29
CA ARG A 27 10.08 -3.09 42.16
C ARG A 27 11.25 -2.15 41.87
N PHE A 28 12.19 -2.00 42.80
CA PHE A 28 13.34 -1.10 42.63
C PHE A 28 14.52 -1.72 41.87
N ASN A 29 14.42 -2.99 41.47
CA ASN A 29 15.50 -3.68 40.74
C ASN A 29 15.02 -4.54 39.55
N SER A 30 13.78 -4.35 39.08
CA SER A 30 13.28 -5.06 37.89
C SER A 30 13.66 -4.28 36.63
N ALA A 31 14.52 -4.84 35.79
CA ALA A 31 14.80 -4.31 34.45
C ALA A 31 13.48 -4.04 33.69
N MET A 32 13.38 -2.90 33.00
CA MET A 32 12.21 -2.49 32.23
C MET A 32 11.85 -3.59 31.21
N ARG A 33 10.61 -4.09 31.23
CA ARG A 33 10.13 -5.12 30.30
C ARG A 33 9.18 -4.51 29.28
N VAL A 34 9.48 -4.73 28.00
CA VAL A 34 8.70 -4.18 26.88
C VAL A 34 8.15 -5.32 26.05
N LEU A 35 6.82 -5.39 25.93
CA LEU A 35 6.15 -6.24 24.95
C LEU A 35 6.09 -5.49 23.62
N CYS A 36 6.67 -6.05 22.58
CA CYS A 36 6.53 -5.54 21.22
C CYS A 36 5.61 -6.46 20.41
N VAL A 37 4.69 -5.90 19.63
CA VAL A 37 3.76 -6.70 18.82
C VAL A 37 3.68 -6.16 17.40
N ALA A 38 4.03 -6.99 16.41
CA ALA A 38 3.93 -6.67 14.99
C ALA A 38 2.67 -7.24 14.34
N GLU A 39 2.32 -6.77 13.15
CA GLU A 39 1.12 -7.23 12.42
C GLU A 39 1.23 -8.68 11.90
N LYS A 40 2.45 -9.10 11.53
CA LYS A 40 2.73 -10.38 10.87
C LYS A 40 3.97 -11.05 11.46
N PRO A 41 4.07 -12.40 11.45
CA PRO A 41 5.22 -13.12 11.97
C PRO A 41 6.55 -12.75 11.29
N SER A 42 6.52 -12.47 9.99
CA SER A 42 7.70 -12.04 9.22
C SER A 42 8.26 -10.72 9.73
N ILE A 43 7.39 -9.74 10.00
CA ILE A 43 7.77 -8.42 10.53
C ILE A 43 8.33 -8.58 11.94
N ALA A 44 7.67 -9.34 12.82
CA ALA A 44 8.19 -9.59 14.17
C ALA A 44 9.58 -10.22 14.14
N LYS A 45 9.82 -11.21 13.28
CA LYS A 45 11.14 -11.84 13.12
C LYS A 45 12.19 -10.84 12.62
N ALA A 46 11.87 -10.04 11.61
CA ALA A 46 12.79 -9.05 11.05
C ALA A 46 13.15 -7.96 12.08
N VAL A 47 12.14 -7.37 12.72
CA VAL A 47 12.34 -6.33 13.75
C VAL A 47 13.12 -6.90 14.93
N ALA A 48 12.77 -8.08 15.43
CA ALA A 48 13.53 -8.73 16.51
C ALA A 48 15.01 -8.92 16.13
N GLY A 49 15.30 -9.42 14.92
CA GLY A 49 16.67 -9.61 14.46
C GLY A 49 17.46 -8.29 14.31
N HIS A 50 16.81 -7.22 13.85
CA HIS A 50 17.44 -5.91 13.72
C HIS A 50 17.74 -5.25 15.07
N LEU A 51 16.80 -5.32 16.00
CA LEU A 51 16.94 -4.73 17.33
C LEU A 51 17.91 -5.54 18.20
N SER A 52 17.87 -6.88 18.14
CA SER A 52 18.77 -7.73 18.93
C SER A 52 20.19 -7.81 18.39
N GLY A 53 20.45 -7.32 17.18
CA GLY A 53 21.73 -7.54 16.50
C GLY A 53 21.99 -9.00 16.12
N GLY A 54 20.95 -9.85 16.12
CA GLY A 54 21.02 -11.28 15.83
C GLY A 54 20.92 -12.18 17.07
N GLU A 55 21.11 -11.63 18.28
CA GLU A 55 21.06 -12.40 19.53
C GLU A 55 19.62 -12.52 20.06
N VAL A 56 18.86 -13.48 19.54
CA VAL A 56 17.45 -13.66 19.89
C VAL A 56 17.17 -15.05 20.46
N GLN A 57 16.48 -15.11 21.60
CA GLN A 57 15.93 -16.36 22.13
C GLN A 57 14.51 -16.53 21.61
N THR A 58 14.21 -17.67 20.99
CA THR A 58 12.89 -17.92 20.39
C THR A 58 12.11 -18.93 21.22
N HIS A 59 10.89 -18.56 21.60
CA HIS A 59 9.95 -19.42 22.31
C HIS A 59 8.71 -19.69 21.46
N ASN A 60 8.23 -20.94 21.49
CA ASN A 60 6.98 -21.32 20.84
C ASN A 60 5.77 -20.76 21.59
N THR A 61 4.71 -20.48 20.85
CA THR A 61 3.39 -20.13 21.41
C THR A 61 2.38 -21.25 21.09
N PRO A 62 1.21 -21.27 21.75
CA PRO A 62 0.12 -22.18 21.39
C PRO A 62 -0.41 -21.99 19.95
N GLU A 63 -0.16 -20.83 19.34
CA GLU A 63 -0.41 -20.58 17.92
C GLU A 63 0.85 -20.92 17.10
N LYS A 64 0.74 -21.91 16.21
CA LYS A 64 1.90 -22.51 15.51
C LYS A 64 2.68 -21.50 14.67
N TYR A 65 2.00 -20.50 14.12
CA TYR A 65 2.59 -19.50 13.24
C TYR A 65 3.23 -18.32 13.97
N ILE A 66 3.03 -18.21 15.30
CA ILE A 66 3.51 -17.08 16.10
C ILE A 66 4.56 -17.57 17.09
N LYS A 67 5.63 -16.77 17.23
CA LYS A 67 6.72 -17.00 18.16
C LYS A 67 6.88 -15.79 19.09
N ASN A 68 7.48 -16.03 20.25
CA ASN A 68 7.93 -14.97 21.14
C ASN A 68 9.47 -14.89 21.05
N TYR A 69 9.97 -13.75 20.62
CA TYR A 69 11.38 -13.45 20.45
C TYR A 69 11.86 -12.59 21.62
N VAL A 70 12.74 -13.14 22.45
CA VAL A 70 13.23 -12.49 23.68
C VAL A 70 14.67 -12.03 23.50
N PHE A 71 14.95 -10.77 23.80
CA PHE A 71 16.27 -10.15 23.67
C PHE A 71 16.40 -8.90 24.55
N ASN A 72 17.62 -8.40 24.71
CA ASN A 72 17.86 -7.11 25.37
C ASN A 72 18.03 -6.01 24.33
N TYR A 73 17.43 -4.85 24.57
CA TYR A 73 17.58 -3.70 23.67
C TYR A 73 17.50 -2.39 24.44
N ASP A 74 18.26 -1.39 23.99
CA ASP A 74 18.19 -0.04 24.53
C ASP A 74 17.28 0.81 23.64
N PHE A 75 16.12 1.24 24.14
CA PHE A 75 15.19 2.13 23.42
C PHE A 75 15.57 3.62 23.51
N GLY A 76 16.61 3.96 24.26
CA GLY A 76 16.89 5.35 24.62
C GLY A 76 15.86 5.88 25.61
N ARG A 77 15.85 7.20 25.85
CA ARG A 77 14.89 7.80 26.78
C ARG A 77 13.45 7.67 26.23
N PRO A 78 12.44 7.37 27.09
CA PRO A 78 12.54 7.27 28.54
C PRO A 78 12.90 5.88 29.09
N TRP A 79 12.88 4.82 28.28
CA TRP A 79 12.95 3.43 28.77
C TRP A 79 14.37 2.91 29.05
N GLY A 80 15.37 3.37 28.31
CA GLY A 80 16.74 2.87 28.38
C GLY A 80 16.86 1.39 28.01
N LYS A 81 17.71 0.66 28.73
CA LYS A 81 17.93 -0.78 28.53
C LYS A 81 16.73 -1.60 29.03
N CYS A 82 16.16 -2.38 28.13
CA CYS A 82 14.95 -3.17 28.37
C CYS A 82 15.18 -4.65 28.04
N GLN A 83 14.44 -5.51 28.76
CA GLN A 83 14.15 -6.87 28.31
C GLN A 83 12.94 -6.82 27.39
N VAL A 84 13.09 -7.30 26.16
CA VAL A 84 12.06 -7.20 25.12
C VAL A 84 11.51 -8.58 24.83
N THR A 85 10.19 -8.68 24.77
CA THR A 85 9.49 -9.80 24.14
C THR A 85 8.81 -9.27 22.89
N MET A 86 9.30 -9.64 21.71
CA MET A 86 8.66 -9.36 20.42
C MET A 86 7.79 -10.54 19.99
N THR A 87 6.55 -10.28 19.62
CA THR A 87 5.62 -11.26 19.05
C THR A 87 4.84 -10.63 17.90
N SER A 88 3.85 -11.33 17.34
CA SER A 88 3.00 -10.79 16.29
C SER A 88 1.54 -11.20 16.45
N VAL A 89 0.68 -10.55 15.68
CA VAL A 89 -0.65 -11.04 15.34
C VAL A 89 -0.63 -11.73 13.97
N LEU A 90 -1.83 -11.99 13.42
CA LEU A 90 -2.07 -12.53 12.09
C LEU A 90 -3.13 -11.66 11.40
N GLY A 91 -2.87 -10.35 11.31
CA GLY A 91 -3.86 -9.33 10.98
C GLY A 91 -4.81 -9.02 12.14
N HIS A 92 -6.05 -8.64 11.84
CA HIS A 92 -7.08 -8.37 12.84
C HIS A 92 -7.26 -9.52 13.84
N ILE A 93 -7.39 -9.15 15.11
CA ILE A 93 -7.70 -10.03 16.24
C ILE A 93 -9.22 -10.11 16.46
N THR A 94 -9.93 -9.02 16.15
CA THR A 94 -11.35 -8.88 16.48
C THR A 94 -12.26 -8.80 15.25
N SER A 95 -13.53 -9.16 15.45
CA SER A 95 -14.60 -9.00 14.49
C SER A 95 -15.75 -8.20 15.12
N ALA A 96 -16.36 -7.32 14.33
CA ALA A 96 -17.61 -6.65 14.68
C ALA A 96 -18.79 -7.53 14.30
N GLU A 97 -19.67 -7.82 15.26
CA GLU A 97 -20.79 -8.73 15.06
C GLU A 97 -22.05 -8.22 15.77
N PHE A 98 -23.20 -8.45 15.17
CA PHE A 98 -24.48 -8.29 15.88
C PHE A 98 -24.65 -9.36 16.97
N PRO A 99 -25.36 -9.08 18.08
CA PRO A 99 -25.71 -10.08 19.08
C PRO A 99 -26.53 -11.24 18.47
N PRO A 100 -26.57 -12.41 19.14
CA PRO A 100 -27.29 -13.59 18.65
C PRO A 100 -28.73 -13.31 18.20
N ASP A 101 -29.47 -12.47 18.93
CA ASP A 101 -30.88 -12.13 18.63
C ASP A 101 -31.05 -11.37 17.31
N TYR A 102 -29.99 -10.75 16.80
CA TYR A 102 -29.99 -9.99 15.55
C TYR A 102 -29.38 -10.78 14.38
N LYS A 103 -28.84 -11.99 14.62
CA LYS A 103 -28.19 -12.80 13.57
C LYS A 103 -29.18 -13.59 12.70
N LYS A 104 -30.40 -13.86 13.18
CA LYS A 104 -31.41 -14.61 12.42
C LYS A 104 -31.90 -13.81 11.21
N TRP A 105 -32.24 -14.49 10.12
CA TRP A 105 -32.61 -13.86 8.83
C TRP A 105 -34.06 -13.40 8.76
N ASP A 106 -34.94 -14.06 9.50
CA ASP A 106 -36.38 -13.86 9.58
C ASP A 106 -36.76 -12.72 10.53
N TYR A 107 -36.00 -12.52 11.62
CA TYR A 107 -36.24 -11.48 12.61
C TYR A 107 -34.94 -11.07 13.33
N PRO A 108 -34.76 -9.81 13.75
CA PRO A 108 -35.64 -8.65 13.51
C PRO A 108 -35.59 -8.17 12.05
N PRO A 109 -36.58 -7.35 11.62
CA PRO A 109 -36.62 -6.86 10.26
C PRO A 109 -35.38 -6.01 9.93
N PRO A 110 -34.98 -5.93 8.65
CA PRO A 110 -33.69 -5.38 8.27
C PRO A 110 -33.40 -3.94 8.73
N ASP A 111 -34.43 -3.10 8.84
CA ASP A 111 -34.32 -1.71 9.33
C ASP A 111 -33.78 -1.63 10.76
N ARG A 112 -34.12 -2.60 11.62
CA ARG A 112 -33.66 -2.65 13.01
C ARG A 112 -32.15 -2.89 13.15
N LEU A 113 -31.48 -3.37 12.10
CA LEU A 113 -30.03 -3.57 12.11
C LEU A 113 -29.25 -2.25 12.09
N PHE A 114 -29.87 -1.13 11.71
CA PHE A 114 -29.23 0.19 11.79
C PHE A 114 -29.03 0.69 13.22
N ASP A 115 -29.94 0.32 14.13
CA ASP A 115 -29.88 0.72 15.56
C ASP A 115 -29.41 -0.41 16.48
N ALA A 116 -29.24 -1.62 15.96
CA ALA A 116 -28.82 -2.77 16.74
C ALA A 116 -27.46 -2.52 17.44
N PRO A 117 -27.25 -3.00 18.67
CA PRO A 117 -25.94 -2.94 19.29
C PRO A 117 -24.94 -3.79 18.49
N VAL A 118 -23.67 -3.37 18.48
CA VAL A 118 -22.57 -4.09 17.81
C VAL A 118 -21.56 -4.51 18.87
N ASN A 119 -21.23 -5.80 18.87
CA ASN A 119 -20.25 -6.37 19.76
C ASN A 119 -18.92 -6.54 19.02
N ILE A 120 -17.83 -6.11 19.66
CA ILE A 120 -16.48 -6.44 19.22
C ILE A 120 -16.02 -7.68 19.96
N VAL A 121 -15.77 -8.76 19.22
CA VAL A 121 -15.40 -10.05 19.79
C VAL A 121 -14.06 -10.52 19.22
N VAL A 122 -13.28 -11.24 20.04
CA VAL A 122 -12.07 -11.90 19.54
C VAL A 122 -12.50 -13.04 18.63
N SER A 123 -12.04 -13.01 17.38
CA SER A 123 -12.40 -14.02 16.39
C SER A 123 -11.93 -15.42 16.84
N ALA A 124 -12.69 -16.46 16.50
CA ALA A 124 -12.49 -17.80 17.04
C ALA A 124 -11.08 -18.37 16.74
N ASP A 125 -10.55 -18.09 15.55
CA ASP A 125 -9.20 -18.48 15.13
C ASP A 125 -8.08 -17.61 15.75
N LYS A 126 -8.42 -16.49 16.39
CA LYS A 126 -7.48 -15.54 17.00
C LYS A 126 -7.39 -15.62 18.52
N LYS A 127 -8.18 -16.49 19.17
CA LYS A 127 -8.18 -16.63 20.64
C LYS A 127 -6.80 -16.89 21.22
N LYS A 128 -6.07 -17.86 20.64
CA LYS A 128 -4.70 -18.21 21.07
C LYS A 128 -3.72 -17.04 20.93
N VAL A 129 -3.92 -16.19 19.92
CA VAL A 129 -3.11 -14.97 19.70
C VAL A 129 -3.38 -13.96 20.81
N ALA A 130 -4.66 -13.69 21.09
CA ALA A 130 -5.07 -12.77 22.15
C ALA A 130 -4.60 -13.23 23.53
N GLU A 131 -4.74 -14.53 23.83
CA GLU A 131 -4.25 -15.15 25.08
C GLU A 131 -2.73 -15.04 25.22
N ASN A 132 -1.96 -15.19 24.13
CA ASN A 132 -0.51 -14.98 24.18
C ASN A 132 -0.17 -13.52 24.49
N ILE A 133 -0.85 -12.56 23.86
CA ILE A 133 -0.65 -11.12 24.11
C ILE A 133 -0.98 -10.80 25.57
N GLU A 134 -2.14 -11.24 26.06
CA GLU A 134 -2.58 -11.07 27.44
C GLU A 134 -1.55 -11.63 28.44
N LYS A 135 -1.07 -12.85 28.20
CA LYS A 135 -0.05 -13.48 29.04
C LYS A 135 1.26 -12.69 29.04
N GLN A 136 1.79 -12.32 27.87
CA GLN A 136 3.05 -11.56 27.80
C GLN A 136 2.91 -10.16 28.40
N ALA A 137 1.75 -9.52 28.24
CA ALA A 137 1.44 -8.22 28.80
C ALA A 137 1.48 -8.22 30.33
N SER A 138 1.08 -9.32 30.99
CA SER A 138 1.14 -9.46 32.45
C SER A 138 2.55 -9.35 33.03
N TYR A 139 3.59 -9.61 32.22
CA TYR A 139 5.00 -9.51 32.62
C TYR A 139 5.67 -8.21 32.16
N ALA A 140 4.98 -7.37 31.38
CA ALA A 140 5.55 -6.18 30.76
C ALA A 140 5.17 -4.90 31.51
N ASN A 141 6.03 -3.89 31.41
CA ASN A 141 5.81 -2.53 31.90
C ASN A 141 5.29 -1.61 30.79
N ALA A 142 5.67 -1.88 29.54
CA ALA A 142 5.22 -1.14 28.37
C ALA A 142 4.87 -2.05 27.19
N LEU A 143 3.99 -1.56 26.32
CA LEU A 143 3.62 -2.14 25.03
C LEU A 143 4.11 -1.21 23.91
N CYS A 144 4.88 -1.76 22.98
CA CYS A 144 5.31 -1.07 21.76
C CYS A 144 4.67 -1.72 20.53
N ILE A 145 3.86 -0.98 19.80
CA ILE A 145 3.12 -1.44 18.63
C ILE A 145 3.99 -1.27 17.37
N TRP A 146 4.13 -2.35 16.61
CA TRP A 146 4.92 -2.48 15.37
C TRP A 146 4.08 -2.97 14.19
N THR A 147 2.79 -2.61 14.15
CA THR A 147 1.92 -2.88 13.00
C THR A 147 2.30 -2.03 11.80
N ASP A 148 1.81 -2.37 10.60
CA ASP A 148 2.11 -1.56 9.41
C ASP A 148 1.57 -0.13 9.59
N CYS A 149 2.20 0.88 8.98
CA CYS A 149 1.92 2.31 9.28
C CYS A 149 0.79 2.92 8.44
N ASP A 150 -0.30 2.18 8.25
CA ASP A 150 -1.54 2.69 7.67
C ASP A 150 -2.71 2.66 8.68
N ARG A 151 -3.90 3.05 8.22
CA ARG A 151 -5.11 3.10 9.06
C ARG A 151 -5.48 1.73 9.63
N GLU A 152 -5.36 0.66 8.84
CA GLU A 152 -5.68 -0.70 9.28
C GLU A 152 -4.68 -1.16 10.34
N GLY A 153 -3.39 -0.89 10.14
CA GLY A 153 -2.36 -1.18 11.13
C GLY A 153 -2.52 -0.39 12.44
N GLU A 154 -2.98 0.87 12.40
CA GLU A 154 -3.35 1.62 13.62
C GLU A 154 -4.52 0.95 14.36
N HIS A 155 -5.55 0.50 13.63
CA HIS A 155 -6.70 -0.20 14.22
C HIS A 155 -6.31 -1.55 14.83
N ILE A 156 -5.48 -2.35 14.14
CA ILE A 156 -4.92 -3.59 14.69
C ILE A 156 -4.06 -3.29 15.94
N GLY A 157 -3.31 -2.19 15.92
CA GLY A 157 -2.58 -1.68 17.09
C GLY A 157 -3.50 -1.43 18.29
N TYR A 158 -4.69 -0.88 18.06
CA TYR A 158 -5.71 -0.70 19.08
C TYR A 158 -6.25 -2.04 19.61
N GLU A 159 -6.54 -3.01 18.73
CA GLU A 159 -6.97 -4.35 19.15
C GLU A 159 -5.92 -5.05 20.04
N ILE A 160 -4.63 -4.94 19.67
CA ILE A 160 -3.50 -5.43 20.47
C ILE A 160 -3.49 -4.78 21.84
N CYS A 161 -3.67 -3.45 21.90
CA CYS A 161 -3.74 -2.70 23.14
C CYS A 161 -4.87 -3.21 24.05
N GLU A 162 -6.07 -3.40 23.51
CA GLU A 162 -7.21 -3.91 24.28
C GLU A 162 -7.00 -5.34 24.78
N ALA A 163 -6.36 -6.20 23.98
CA ALA A 163 -5.94 -7.53 24.43
C ALA A 163 -4.88 -7.47 25.54
N ALA A 164 -3.86 -6.62 25.39
CA ALA A 164 -2.77 -6.48 26.36
C ALA A 164 -3.25 -5.92 27.70
N LYS A 165 -4.18 -4.96 27.69
CA LYS A 165 -4.76 -4.36 28.91
C LYS A 165 -5.50 -5.35 29.80
N LYS A 166 -5.98 -6.49 29.25
CA LYS A 166 -6.55 -7.57 30.06
C LYS A 166 -5.50 -8.19 30.99
N GLY A 167 -4.26 -8.31 30.52
CA GLY A 167 -3.14 -8.85 31.30
C GLY A 167 -2.49 -7.80 32.22
N ASN A 168 -2.39 -6.54 31.75
CA ASN A 168 -1.89 -5.43 32.57
C ASN A 168 -2.50 -4.09 32.14
N ARG A 169 -3.37 -3.53 33.00
CA ARG A 169 -4.06 -2.23 32.74
C ARG A 169 -3.15 -1.00 32.86
N THR A 170 -1.95 -1.16 33.43
CA THR A 170 -1.02 -0.05 33.73
C THR A 170 0.09 0.10 32.69
N LEU A 171 0.02 -0.63 31.57
CA LEU A 171 1.01 -0.57 30.50
C LEU A 171 1.14 0.85 29.93
N GLU A 172 2.38 1.32 29.79
CA GLU A 172 2.66 2.45 28.92
C GLU A 172 2.58 1.99 27.46
N ILE A 173 1.76 2.66 26.63
CA ILE A 173 1.56 2.30 25.23
C ILE A 173 2.34 3.25 24.33
N LYS A 174 3.12 2.68 23.41
CA LYS A 174 3.85 3.41 22.37
C LYS A 174 3.67 2.76 21.00
N ARG A 175 3.92 3.54 19.96
CA ARG A 175 3.79 3.18 18.56
C ARG A 175 5.10 3.49 17.82
N ALA A 176 5.70 2.50 17.18
CA ALA A 176 6.85 2.68 16.30
C ALA A 176 6.38 3.03 14.88
N ARG A 177 6.98 4.03 14.21
CA ARG A 177 6.60 4.43 12.85
C ARG A 177 7.71 4.12 11.85
N PHE A 178 7.41 3.37 10.80
CA PHE A 178 8.36 2.94 9.79
C PHE A 178 7.70 2.78 8.41
N SER A 179 8.50 2.87 7.34
CA SER A 179 8.01 2.74 5.94
C SER A 179 8.72 1.64 5.14
N ASN A 180 9.73 1.02 5.75
CA ASN A 180 10.43 -0.17 5.26
C ASN A 180 11.04 -0.89 6.48
N ILE A 181 11.50 -2.13 6.26
CA ILE A 181 12.07 -2.97 7.32
C ILE A 181 13.61 -2.94 7.35
N GLU A 182 14.27 -1.98 6.70
CA GLU A 182 15.74 -1.88 6.75
C GLU A 182 16.20 -1.56 8.18
N ARG A 183 17.31 -2.17 8.61
CA ARG A 183 17.84 -2.05 9.98
C ARG A 183 17.93 -0.60 10.47
N ALA A 184 18.42 0.31 9.64
CA ALA A 184 18.57 1.72 10.00
C ALA A 184 17.21 2.38 10.30
N HIS A 185 16.18 2.09 9.49
CA HIS A 185 14.84 2.61 9.69
C HIS A 185 14.19 2.04 10.97
N ILE A 186 14.35 0.74 11.22
CA ILE A 186 13.81 0.09 12.42
C ILE A 186 14.47 0.62 13.70
N ILE A 187 15.79 0.82 13.70
CA ILE A 187 16.50 1.44 14.82
C ILE A 187 16.06 2.89 15.01
N ASN A 188 15.89 3.66 13.93
CA ASN A 188 15.39 5.03 14.06
C ASN A 188 13.95 5.07 14.63
N ALA A 189 13.09 4.15 14.19
CA ALA A 189 11.72 4.03 14.67
C ALA A 189 11.64 3.69 16.17
N SER A 190 12.52 2.80 16.65
CA SER A 190 12.55 2.42 18.08
C SER A 190 13.01 3.56 18.99
N LYS A 191 13.79 4.52 18.47
CA LYS A 191 14.25 5.70 19.21
C LYS A 191 13.26 6.87 19.17
N ASN A 192 12.32 6.88 18.22
CA ASN A 192 11.36 7.96 17.99
C ASN A 192 9.92 7.46 18.10
N LEU A 193 9.60 6.84 19.23
CA LEU A 193 8.29 6.28 19.49
C LEU A 193 7.24 7.38 19.69
N ILE A 194 6.05 7.17 19.11
CA ILE A 194 4.91 8.09 19.18
C ILE A 194 3.74 7.44 19.91
N SER A 195 2.64 8.18 20.06
CA SER A 195 1.36 7.65 20.54
C SER A 195 0.57 7.04 19.38
N LEU A 196 -0.29 6.07 19.70
CA LEU A 196 -1.25 5.51 18.75
C LEU A 196 -2.23 6.61 18.26
N ASP A 197 -2.54 6.63 16.98
CA ASP A 197 -3.45 7.64 16.42
C ASP A 197 -4.91 7.17 16.49
N HIS A 198 -5.58 7.55 17.59
CA HIS A 198 -6.97 7.21 17.81
C HIS A 198 -7.94 7.76 16.74
N ARG A 199 -7.57 8.80 15.98
CA ARG A 199 -8.43 9.29 14.89
C ARG A 199 -8.47 8.29 13.75
N GLN A 200 -7.32 7.70 13.41
CA GLN A 200 -7.24 6.65 12.39
C GLN A 200 -7.92 5.36 12.86
N VAL A 201 -7.71 4.97 14.12
CA VAL A 201 -8.43 3.84 14.75
C VAL A 201 -9.94 4.00 14.62
N ASN A 202 -10.46 5.18 14.98
CA ASN A 202 -11.88 5.47 14.94
C ASN A 202 -12.41 5.49 13.51
N ALA A 203 -11.65 5.99 12.54
CA ALA A 203 -12.04 5.95 11.13
C ALA A 203 -12.23 4.51 10.60
N VAL A 204 -11.32 3.58 10.96
CA VAL A 204 -11.47 2.17 10.59
C VAL A 204 -12.64 1.52 11.34
N ALA A 205 -12.78 1.79 12.65
CA ALA A 205 -13.90 1.29 13.43
C ALA A 205 -15.26 1.72 12.84
N SER A 206 -15.40 3.00 12.49
CA SER A 206 -16.60 3.52 11.82
C SER A 206 -16.85 2.86 10.47
N ARG A 207 -15.80 2.63 9.65
CA ARG A 207 -15.93 1.92 8.37
C ARG A 207 -16.44 0.49 8.59
N ILE A 208 -15.84 -0.25 9.51
CA ILE A 208 -16.23 -1.64 9.83
C ILE A 208 -17.70 -1.69 10.25
N GLU A 209 -18.14 -0.78 11.11
CA GLU A 209 -19.52 -0.73 11.57
C GLU A 209 -20.51 -0.34 10.46
N LEU A 210 -20.18 0.66 9.63
CA LEU A 210 -21.00 1.05 8.48
C LEU A 210 -21.14 -0.10 7.48
N ASP A 211 -20.04 -0.77 7.13
CA ASP A 211 -20.03 -1.90 6.21
C ASP A 211 -20.84 -3.07 6.77
N LEU A 212 -20.71 -3.35 8.08
CA LEU A 212 -21.53 -4.36 8.77
C LEU A 212 -23.02 -4.00 8.68
N ARG A 213 -23.42 -2.81 9.13
CA ARG A 213 -24.83 -2.40 9.20
C ARG A 213 -25.49 -2.35 7.82
N ILE A 214 -24.91 -1.59 6.90
CA ILE A 214 -25.44 -1.42 5.54
C ILE A 214 -25.42 -2.77 4.82
N GLY A 215 -24.32 -3.50 4.91
CA GLY A 215 -24.15 -4.80 4.26
C GLY A 215 -25.20 -5.79 4.72
N TYR A 216 -25.33 -6.02 6.03
CA TYR A 216 -26.30 -6.97 6.58
C TYR A 216 -27.74 -6.55 6.32
N ALA A 217 -28.09 -5.28 6.52
CA ALA A 217 -29.45 -4.79 6.33
C ALA A 217 -29.92 -4.99 4.89
N PHE A 218 -29.17 -4.49 3.91
CA PHE A 218 -29.57 -4.62 2.50
C PHE A 218 -29.44 -6.05 1.98
N THR A 219 -28.41 -6.81 2.40
CA THR A 219 -28.28 -8.22 2.02
C THR A 219 -29.45 -9.06 2.54
N ARG A 220 -29.85 -8.85 3.81
CA ARG A 220 -31.04 -9.50 4.40
C ARG A 220 -32.31 -9.10 3.65
N PHE A 221 -32.50 -7.81 3.43
CA PHE A 221 -33.66 -7.28 2.72
C PHE A 221 -33.78 -7.89 1.31
N LEU A 222 -32.73 -7.81 0.49
CA LEU A 222 -32.76 -8.31 -0.90
C LEU A 222 -32.99 -9.81 -0.94
N THR A 223 -32.22 -10.57 -0.15
CA THR A 223 -32.29 -12.03 -0.17
C THR A 223 -33.66 -12.51 0.31
N THR A 224 -34.20 -11.98 1.41
CA THR A 224 -35.50 -12.44 1.94
C THR A 224 -36.66 -12.06 1.01
N ASN A 225 -36.65 -10.86 0.42
CA ASN A 225 -37.73 -10.42 -0.49
C ASN A 225 -37.68 -11.09 -1.86
N LEU A 226 -36.50 -11.41 -2.38
CA LEU A 226 -36.35 -11.98 -3.74
C LEU A 226 -36.40 -13.52 -3.75
N LYS A 227 -36.12 -14.17 -2.61
CA LYS A 227 -36.27 -15.63 -2.47
C LYS A 227 -37.67 -16.13 -2.83
N SER A 228 -38.71 -15.36 -2.49
CA SER A 228 -40.11 -15.71 -2.76
C SER A 228 -40.47 -15.74 -4.25
N LEU A 229 -39.67 -15.09 -5.11
CA LEU A 229 -39.85 -15.11 -6.57
C LEU A 229 -39.46 -16.46 -7.20
N GLY A 230 -38.83 -17.36 -6.43
CA GLY A 230 -38.47 -18.71 -6.87
C GLY A 230 -37.33 -18.76 -7.90
N GLY A 231 -37.15 -19.93 -8.52
CA GLY A 231 -36.14 -20.14 -9.56
C GLY A 231 -34.70 -19.92 -9.05
N PRO A 232 -33.83 -19.23 -9.82
CA PRO A 232 -32.45 -18.97 -9.42
C PRO A 232 -32.30 -18.24 -8.07
N PHE A 233 -33.31 -17.48 -7.66
CA PHE A 233 -33.26 -16.67 -6.43
C PHE A 233 -33.51 -17.47 -5.14
N GLN A 234 -34.09 -18.67 -5.24
CA GLN A 234 -34.44 -19.48 -4.08
C GLN A 234 -33.21 -19.86 -3.23
N ASN A 235 -32.08 -20.12 -3.91
CA ASN A 235 -30.84 -20.58 -3.28
C ASN A 235 -29.72 -19.53 -3.30
N LEU A 236 -29.98 -18.32 -3.83
CA LEU A 236 -28.96 -17.31 -4.01
C LEU A 236 -28.91 -16.34 -2.82
N LEU A 237 -27.71 -16.18 -2.25
CA LEU A 237 -27.41 -15.10 -1.32
C LEU A 237 -27.12 -13.83 -2.12
N LEU A 238 -28.05 -12.87 -2.10
CA LEU A 238 -27.88 -11.60 -2.79
C LEU A 238 -27.22 -10.60 -1.84
N SER A 239 -25.90 -10.43 -2.00
CA SER A 239 -25.13 -9.48 -1.21
C SER A 239 -25.28 -8.05 -1.71
N TYR A 240 -25.31 -7.13 -0.76
CA TYR A 240 -25.16 -5.70 -0.98
C TYR A 240 -23.99 -5.19 -0.16
N GLY A 241 -23.18 -4.30 -0.74
CA GLY A 241 -22.13 -3.57 -0.05
C GLY A 241 -22.08 -2.15 -0.58
N SER A 242 -21.92 -1.18 0.33
CA SER A 242 -21.86 0.27 0.03
C SER A 242 -20.84 0.61 -1.06
N CYS A 243 -19.71 -0.10 -1.10
CA CYS A 243 -18.67 0.05 -2.12
C CYS A 243 -18.78 -0.98 -3.28
N GLN A 244 -19.20 -2.21 -2.99
CA GLN A 244 -19.38 -3.27 -4.00
C GLN A 244 -20.45 -2.88 -5.04
N PHE A 245 -21.56 -2.29 -4.60
CA PHE A 245 -22.68 -1.93 -5.45
C PHE A 245 -22.33 -0.88 -6.52
N PRO A 246 -21.77 0.30 -6.19
CA PRO A 246 -21.35 1.27 -7.21
C PRO A 246 -20.20 0.75 -8.08
N THR A 247 -19.33 -0.11 -7.55
CA THR A 247 -18.27 -0.77 -8.34
C THR A 247 -18.86 -1.64 -9.46
N LEU A 248 -19.85 -2.47 -9.14
CA LEU A 248 -20.63 -3.21 -10.15
C LEU A 248 -21.36 -2.24 -11.09
N GLY A 249 -21.85 -1.12 -10.57
CA GLY A 249 -22.47 -0.04 -11.34
C GLY A 249 -21.61 0.45 -12.51
N PHE A 250 -20.30 0.63 -12.33
CA PHE A 250 -19.40 1.02 -13.44
C PHE A 250 -19.34 -0.02 -14.56
N VAL A 251 -19.37 -1.32 -14.20
CA VAL A 251 -19.36 -2.42 -15.19
C VAL A 251 -20.68 -2.47 -15.95
N VAL A 252 -21.81 -2.36 -15.24
CA VAL A 252 -23.15 -2.38 -15.82
C VAL A 252 -23.40 -1.16 -16.69
N ASP A 253 -22.99 0.04 -16.25
CA ASP A 253 -23.05 1.27 -17.05
C ASP A 253 -22.26 1.12 -18.36
N ARG A 254 -21.01 0.62 -18.28
CA ARG A 254 -20.22 0.35 -19.49
C ARG A 254 -20.91 -0.64 -20.43
N TYR A 255 -21.46 -1.73 -19.88
CA TYR A 255 -22.20 -2.72 -20.67
C TYR A 255 -23.37 -2.10 -21.42
N PHE A 256 -24.22 -1.29 -20.76
CA PHE A 256 -25.35 -0.64 -21.41
C PHE A 256 -24.92 0.44 -22.40
N ARG A 257 -23.84 1.19 -22.14
CA ARG A 257 -23.28 2.14 -23.12
C ARG A 257 -22.86 1.43 -24.41
N VAL A 258 -22.22 0.26 -24.31
CA VAL A 258 -21.82 -0.53 -25.48
C VAL A 258 -23.04 -1.15 -26.16
N ARG A 259 -23.95 -1.76 -25.41
CA ARG A 259 -25.16 -2.42 -25.94
C ARG A 259 -26.09 -1.45 -26.65
N ASN A 260 -26.25 -0.24 -26.09
CA ASN A 260 -27.15 0.78 -26.61
C ASN A 260 -26.45 1.73 -27.60
N PHE A 261 -25.16 1.54 -27.87
CA PHE A 261 -24.44 2.31 -28.88
C PHE A 261 -25.04 2.01 -30.25
N LYS A 262 -25.49 3.06 -30.95
CA LYS A 262 -25.96 2.98 -32.34
C LYS A 262 -24.82 3.46 -33.24
N PRO A 263 -24.12 2.58 -33.98
CA PRO A 263 -23.06 3.00 -34.87
C PRO A 263 -23.61 3.89 -35.98
N GLU A 264 -22.96 5.02 -36.21
CA GLU A 264 -23.29 5.93 -37.31
C GLU A 264 -22.20 5.85 -38.38
N PRO A 265 -22.54 5.61 -39.65
CA PRO A 265 -21.55 5.64 -40.72
C PRO A 265 -20.99 7.06 -40.85
N PHE A 266 -19.68 7.13 -41.02
CA PHE A 266 -18.98 8.39 -41.27
C PHE A 266 -18.00 8.22 -42.42
N TRP A 267 -17.69 9.33 -43.06
CA TRP A 267 -16.76 9.40 -44.18
C TRP A 267 -15.66 10.41 -43.87
N SER A 268 -14.44 10.10 -44.32
CA SER A 268 -13.26 10.95 -44.18
C SER A 268 -12.43 10.85 -45.45
N ILE A 269 -11.74 11.92 -45.82
CA ILE A 269 -10.81 11.94 -46.95
C ILE A 269 -9.43 11.61 -46.39
N LYS A 270 -8.76 10.58 -46.91
CA LYS A 270 -7.37 10.27 -46.56
C LYS A 270 -6.48 10.55 -47.76
N VAL A 271 -5.48 11.40 -47.57
CA VAL A 271 -4.44 11.65 -48.58
C VAL A 271 -3.22 10.83 -48.21
N MET A 272 -2.72 10.03 -49.16
CA MET A 272 -1.52 9.23 -48.98
C MET A 272 -0.50 9.66 -50.04
N HIS A 273 0.75 9.83 -49.62
CA HIS A 273 1.87 10.16 -50.49
C HIS A 273 3.03 9.23 -50.19
N LYS A 274 3.50 8.51 -51.22
CA LYS A 274 4.65 7.61 -51.13
C LYS A 274 5.92 8.30 -51.59
N ARG A 275 6.96 8.26 -50.77
CA ARG A 275 8.30 8.78 -51.11
C ARG A 275 9.36 7.88 -50.50
N ASP A 276 10.37 7.52 -51.29
CA ASP A 276 11.53 6.74 -50.82
C ASP A 276 11.12 5.43 -50.10
N GLY A 277 10.04 4.80 -50.56
CA GLY A 277 9.46 3.59 -49.95
C GLY A 277 8.60 3.83 -48.70
N ILE A 278 8.46 5.07 -48.24
CA ILE A 278 7.69 5.46 -47.05
C ILE A 278 6.33 6.02 -47.48
N ASP A 279 5.25 5.45 -46.93
CA ASP A 279 3.90 5.97 -47.10
C ASP A 279 3.59 6.98 -45.99
N VAL A 280 3.32 8.23 -46.37
CA VAL A 280 2.89 9.28 -45.46
C VAL A 280 1.38 9.48 -45.59
N HIS A 281 0.67 9.38 -44.48
CA HIS A 281 -0.76 9.65 -44.40
C HIS A 281 -1.01 11.04 -43.85
N PHE A 282 -1.74 11.86 -44.61
CA PHE A 282 -2.24 13.14 -44.14
C PHE A 282 -3.69 12.99 -43.68
N SER A 283 -3.93 13.33 -42.41
CA SER A 283 -5.24 13.36 -41.78
C SER A 283 -5.99 14.61 -42.19
N TRP A 284 -7.26 14.46 -42.56
CA TRP A 284 -8.13 15.57 -42.93
C TRP A 284 -8.41 16.48 -41.73
N ALA A 285 -8.28 17.79 -41.90
CA ALA A 285 -8.50 18.76 -40.83
C ALA A 285 -9.94 18.76 -40.28
N ARG A 286 -10.92 18.32 -41.08
CA ARG A 286 -12.31 18.12 -40.63
C ARG A 286 -12.54 16.82 -39.87
N TYR A 287 -11.52 15.97 -39.74
CA TYR A 287 -11.56 14.64 -39.15
C TYR A 287 -12.49 13.66 -39.89
N ARG A 288 -13.81 13.82 -39.74
CA ARG A 288 -14.84 13.02 -40.41
C ARG A 288 -16.16 13.78 -40.49
N LEU A 289 -17.01 13.46 -41.47
CA LEU A 289 -18.39 13.92 -41.56
C LEU A 289 -19.36 12.73 -41.63
N PHE A 290 -20.60 12.95 -41.21
CA PHE A 290 -21.67 11.94 -41.21
C PHE A 290 -22.61 12.05 -42.42
N ASP A 291 -22.35 12.99 -43.33
CA ASP A 291 -23.09 13.11 -44.59
C ASP A 291 -22.20 12.69 -45.77
N ARG A 292 -22.61 11.64 -46.48
CA ARG A 292 -21.84 11.09 -47.59
C ARG A 292 -21.76 12.05 -48.77
N ALA A 293 -22.85 12.75 -49.10
CA ALA A 293 -22.91 13.63 -50.25
C ALA A 293 -21.96 14.82 -50.09
N ALA A 294 -21.91 15.40 -48.89
CA ALA A 294 -20.99 16.46 -48.52
C ALA A 294 -19.53 16.01 -48.69
N VAL A 295 -19.16 14.82 -48.19
CA VAL A 295 -17.78 14.31 -48.35
C VAL A 295 -17.43 14.05 -49.80
N ILE A 296 -18.36 13.53 -50.61
CA ILE A 296 -18.14 13.33 -52.05
C ILE A 296 -17.87 14.65 -52.76
N ILE A 297 -18.66 15.70 -52.49
CA ILE A 297 -18.46 17.04 -53.07
C ILE A 297 -17.07 17.58 -52.72
N LEU A 298 -16.65 17.47 -51.45
CA LEU A 298 -15.33 17.93 -51.00
C LEU A 298 -14.20 17.09 -51.62
N TYR A 299 -14.40 15.79 -51.75
CA TYR A 299 -13.44 14.87 -52.38
C TYR A 299 -13.26 15.17 -53.88
N GLU A 300 -14.35 15.46 -54.61
CA GLU A 300 -14.26 15.85 -56.02
C GLU A 300 -13.50 17.17 -56.22
N ARG A 301 -13.64 18.13 -55.30
CA ARG A 301 -12.85 19.38 -55.32
C ARG A 301 -11.35 19.10 -55.17
N CYS A 302 -10.98 18.16 -54.28
CA CYS A 302 -9.60 17.71 -54.15
C CYS A 302 -9.09 17.11 -55.48
N LEU A 303 -9.84 16.17 -56.08
CA LEU A 303 -9.44 15.53 -57.35
C LEU A 303 -9.28 16.53 -58.50
N LYS A 304 -10.15 17.53 -58.58
CA LYS A 304 -10.07 18.60 -59.59
C LYS A 304 -8.79 19.43 -59.46
N ALA A 305 -8.25 19.61 -58.25
CA ALA A 305 -7.04 20.39 -58.00
C ALA A 305 -5.76 19.72 -58.51
N LYS A 306 -5.75 18.39 -58.71
CA LYS A 306 -4.64 17.54 -59.21
C LYS A 306 -3.34 17.52 -58.39
N LYS A 307 -2.99 18.59 -57.68
CA LYS A 307 -1.79 18.73 -56.86
C LYS A 307 -2.16 19.25 -55.48
N ALA A 308 -1.58 18.66 -54.45
CA ALA A 308 -1.57 19.22 -53.11
C ALA A 308 -0.41 20.23 -52.97
N LYS A 309 -0.64 21.31 -52.23
CA LYS A 309 0.36 22.34 -51.93
C LYS A 309 0.72 22.27 -50.44
N VAL A 310 2.00 22.17 -50.13
CA VAL A 310 2.47 22.36 -48.75
C VAL A 310 2.25 23.82 -48.35
N THR A 311 1.50 24.03 -47.29
CA THR A 311 1.17 25.37 -46.76
C THR A 311 2.00 25.70 -45.53
N LYS A 312 2.40 24.69 -44.75
CA LYS A 312 3.20 24.87 -43.55
C LYS A 312 4.09 23.64 -43.34
N VAL A 313 5.33 23.91 -42.95
CA VAL A 313 6.24 22.92 -42.35
C VAL A 313 6.74 23.56 -41.07
N GLN A 314 6.49 22.92 -39.94
CA GLN A 314 6.91 23.44 -38.66
C GLN A 314 7.58 22.35 -37.84
N GLU A 315 8.80 22.64 -37.41
CA GLU A 315 9.58 21.80 -36.54
C GLU A 315 9.61 22.39 -35.13
N LYS A 316 9.39 21.57 -34.11
CA LYS A 316 9.45 21.98 -32.71
C LYS A 316 10.15 20.93 -31.85
N PRO A 317 11.04 21.34 -30.93
CA PRO A 317 11.49 20.47 -29.87
C PRO A 317 10.28 19.95 -29.08
N THR A 318 10.24 18.64 -28.87
CA THR A 318 9.23 17.97 -28.05
C THR A 318 9.91 17.09 -27.01
N LYS A 319 9.19 16.80 -25.93
CA LYS A 319 9.67 15.89 -24.90
C LYS A 319 8.56 15.02 -24.38
N ARG A 320 8.91 13.77 -24.08
CA ARG A 320 8.06 12.84 -23.37
C ARG A 320 8.53 12.78 -21.93
N TRP A 321 7.64 13.12 -21.02
CA TRP A 321 8.02 13.26 -19.62
C TRP A 321 8.30 11.90 -18.99
N LYS A 322 9.37 11.83 -18.21
CA LYS A 322 9.64 10.68 -17.35
C LYS A 322 8.47 10.46 -16.38
N PRO A 323 8.22 9.22 -15.95
CA PRO A 323 7.11 8.92 -15.06
C PRO A 323 7.16 9.68 -13.74
N LEU A 324 5.99 9.89 -13.12
CA LEU A 324 5.91 10.28 -11.71
C LEU A 324 6.30 9.10 -10.80
N PRO A 325 6.77 9.38 -9.56
CA PRO A 325 6.95 8.37 -8.53
C PRO A 325 5.72 7.48 -8.35
N LEU A 326 5.98 6.21 -7.99
CA LEU A 326 4.97 5.17 -8.07
C LEU A 326 4.03 5.18 -6.85
N THR A 327 2.73 5.26 -7.09
CA THR A 327 1.67 5.11 -6.07
C THR A 327 1.04 3.72 -6.16
N THR A 328 0.23 3.36 -5.16
CA THR A 328 -0.53 2.10 -5.16
C THR A 328 -1.49 1.98 -6.35
N VAL A 329 -2.21 3.06 -6.68
CA VAL A 329 -3.18 3.07 -7.78
C VAL A 329 -2.46 2.90 -9.12
N GLU A 330 -1.33 3.60 -9.32
CA GLU A 330 -0.57 3.46 -10.55
C GLU A 330 0.10 2.09 -10.66
N LEU A 331 0.61 1.51 -9.56
CA LEU A 331 1.12 0.14 -9.55
C LEU A 331 0.04 -0.87 -10.00
N GLN A 332 -1.16 -0.82 -9.43
CA GLN A 332 -2.24 -1.73 -9.79
C GLN A 332 -2.67 -1.56 -11.26
N LYS A 333 -2.84 -0.32 -11.73
CA LYS A 333 -3.20 -0.02 -13.13
C LYS A 333 -2.15 -0.56 -14.11
N MET A 334 -0.88 -0.30 -13.84
CA MET A 334 0.21 -0.73 -14.72
C MET A 334 0.42 -2.25 -14.66
N ALA A 335 0.27 -2.86 -13.50
CA ALA A 335 0.35 -4.32 -13.34
C ALA A 335 -0.75 -5.04 -14.14
N THR A 336 -1.98 -4.53 -14.13
CA THR A 336 -3.06 -5.08 -14.97
C THR A 336 -2.79 -4.85 -16.45
N ARG A 337 -2.36 -3.65 -16.83
CA ARG A 337 -2.15 -3.29 -18.24
C ARG A 337 -0.98 -4.04 -18.88
N PHE A 338 0.13 -4.18 -18.17
CA PHE A 338 1.41 -4.60 -18.76
C PHE A 338 2.00 -5.88 -18.17
N LEU A 339 1.64 -6.24 -16.93
CA LEU A 339 2.14 -7.46 -16.28
C LEU A 339 1.11 -8.59 -16.26
N HIS A 340 -0.10 -8.34 -16.77
CA HIS A 340 -1.23 -9.26 -16.81
C HIS A 340 -1.60 -9.81 -15.42
N MET A 341 -1.58 -8.95 -14.40
CA MET A 341 -1.96 -9.28 -13.03
C MET A 341 -3.24 -8.56 -12.61
N THR A 342 -4.10 -9.24 -11.85
CA THR A 342 -5.18 -8.52 -11.15
C THR A 342 -4.59 -7.58 -10.09
N GLY A 343 -5.33 -6.54 -9.71
CA GLY A 343 -4.91 -5.62 -8.64
C GLY A 343 -4.57 -6.35 -7.33
N GLN A 344 -5.34 -7.39 -6.99
CA GLN A 344 -5.07 -8.23 -5.82
C GLN A 344 -3.75 -8.98 -5.94
N GLN A 345 -3.49 -9.66 -7.06
CA GLN A 345 -2.24 -10.39 -7.27
C GLN A 345 -1.01 -9.47 -7.21
N ALA A 346 -1.13 -8.25 -7.76
CA ALA A 346 -0.07 -7.25 -7.71
C ALA A 346 0.21 -6.79 -6.27
N MET A 347 -0.84 -6.52 -5.48
CA MET A 347 -0.70 -6.10 -4.09
C MET A 347 -0.16 -7.21 -3.19
N GLU A 348 -0.59 -8.46 -3.37
CA GLU A 348 -0.05 -9.61 -2.64
C GLU A 348 1.46 -9.78 -2.88
N ALA A 349 1.90 -9.67 -4.14
CA ALA A 349 3.31 -9.73 -4.48
C ALA A 349 4.10 -8.54 -3.93
N ALA A 350 3.56 -7.32 -4.01
CA ALA A 350 4.19 -6.13 -3.47
C ALA A 350 4.31 -6.19 -1.94
N GLU A 351 3.28 -6.64 -1.22
CA GLU A 351 3.34 -6.85 0.23
C GLU A 351 4.38 -7.91 0.61
N SER A 352 4.47 -9.00 -0.15
CA SER A 352 5.51 -10.01 0.07
C SER A 352 6.91 -9.41 -0.09
N LEU A 353 7.14 -8.60 -1.14
CA LEU A 353 8.42 -7.91 -1.36
C LEU A 353 8.75 -6.92 -0.24
N TYR A 354 7.76 -6.17 0.27
CA TYR A 354 7.92 -5.28 1.41
C TYR A 354 8.28 -6.06 2.69
N ASN A 355 7.57 -7.15 2.97
CA ASN A 355 7.83 -8.03 4.12
C ASN A 355 9.21 -8.69 4.06
N LYS A 356 9.78 -8.86 2.86
CA LYS A 356 11.15 -9.34 2.62
C LYS A 356 12.19 -8.20 2.60
N GLY A 357 11.75 -6.94 2.64
CA GLY A 357 12.62 -5.76 2.71
C GLY A 357 13.16 -5.28 1.37
N PHE A 358 12.56 -5.69 0.26
CA PHE A 358 13.02 -5.34 -1.09
C PHE A 358 12.42 -4.04 -1.62
N ILE A 359 11.21 -3.68 -1.19
CA ILE A 359 10.55 -2.43 -1.57
C ILE A 359 10.00 -1.68 -0.34
N SER A 360 9.74 -0.39 -0.50
CA SER A 360 9.01 0.40 0.50
C SER A 360 7.55 -0.04 0.61
N TYR A 361 6.87 0.41 1.67
CA TYR A 361 5.47 0.05 1.93
C TYR A 361 4.57 0.32 0.70
N PRO A 362 3.85 -0.69 0.17
CA PRO A 362 3.21 -0.59 -1.14
C PRO A 362 1.81 0.02 -1.11
N ARG A 363 1.34 0.51 0.05
CA ARG A 363 0.04 1.16 0.26
C ARG A 363 0.26 2.64 0.59
N THR A 364 0.40 3.46 -0.46
CA THR A 364 0.67 4.89 -0.39
C THR A 364 0.03 5.64 -1.56
N GLU A 365 -0.43 6.85 -1.28
CA GLU A 365 -0.93 7.81 -2.28
C GLU A 365 0.15 8.83 -2.68
N THR A 366 1.33 8.77 -2.06
CA THR A 366 2.41 9.73 -2.24
C THR A 366 3.10 9.55 -3.59
N ASP A 367 3.07 10.59 -4.43
CA ASP A 367 3.71 10.65 -5.75
C ASP A 367 4.88 11.66 -5.78
N ARG A 368 5.50 11.89 -4.63
CA ARG A 368 6.66 12.78 -4.42
C ARG A 368 7.66 12.21 -3.43
N PHE A 369 8.95 12.27 -3.75
CA PHE A 369 10.00 11.92 -2.79
C PHE A 369 10.34 13.10 -1.88
N ASP A 370 10.67 12.80 -0.62
CA ASP A 370 11.22 13.77 0.32
C ASP A 370 12.60 14.26 -0.18
N PRO A 371 12.87 15.57 -0.24
CA PRO A 371 14.16 16.11 -0.66
C PRO A 371 15.36 15.61 0.16
N GLY A 372 15.17 15.24 1.43
CA GLY A 372 16.20 14.70 2.31
C GLY A 372 16.51 13.22 2.10
N MET A 373 15.72 12.51 1.27
CA MET A 373 15.97 11.10 1.00
C MET A 373 17.16 10.93 0.05
N ASN A 374 18.12 10.06 0.43
CA ASN A 374 19.29 9.78 -0.41
C ASN A 374 18.95 8.81 -1.55
N LEU A 375 18.28 9.31 -2.58
CA LEU A 375 17.86 8.51 -3.74
C LEU A 375 19.05 7.95 -4.54
N ARG A 376 20.18 8.67 -4.58
CA ARG A 376 21.41 8.19 -5.25
C ARG A 376 21.92 6.89 -4.61
N ALA A 377 21.87 6.77 -3.28
CA ALA A 377 22.25 5.53 -2.60
C ALA A 377 21.33 4.35 -2.99
N LEU A 378 20.03 4.61 -3.18
CA LEU A 378 19.08 3.58 -3.64
C LEU A 378 19.34 3.18 -5.10
N VAL A 379 19.68 4.14 -5.98
CA VAL A 379 20.13 3.86 -7.36
C VAL A 379 21.40 3.00 -7.36
N GLN A 380 22.37 3.34 -6.51
CA GLN A 380 23.63 2.60 -6.40
C GLN A 380 23.41 1.15 -6.00
N LYS A 381 22.44 0.86 -5.12
CA LYS A 381 22.08 -0.51 -4.75
C LYS A 381 21.60 -1.34 -5.97
N GLN A 382 21.10 -0.71 -7.04
CA GLN A 382 20.55 -1.38 -8.23
C GLN A 382 21.56 -1.66 -9.35
N THR A 383 22.82 -1.22 -9.24
CA THR A 383 23.84 -1.39 -10.29
C THR A 383 24.22 -2.84 -10.56
N GLN A 384 23.93 -3.74 -9.61
CA GLN A 384 24.22 -5.17 -9.70
C GLN A 384 23.32 -5.95 -10.68
N SER A 385 22.21 -5.37 -11.13
CA SER A 385 21.28 -6.04 -12.04
C SER A 385 21.88 -6.18 -13.44
N HIS A 386 21.81 -7.38 -14.04
CA HIS A 386 22.17 -7.54 -15.45
C HIS A 386 21.21 -6.79 -16.40
N ALA A 387 19.94 -6.60 -16.01
CA ALA A 387 18.90 -6.09 -16.89
C ALA A 387 18.77 -4.55 -16.91
N TRP A 388 19.21 -3.87 -15.84
CA TRP A 388 19.16 -2.41 -15.72
C TRP A 388 20.37 -1.81 -14.98
N GLY A 389 21.31 -2.62 -14.51
CA GLY A 389 22.49 -2.17 -13.77
C GLY A 389 23.35 -1.19 -14.55
N PRO A 390 23.64 -1.40 -15.86
CA PRO A 390 24.34 -0.40 -16.67
C PRO A 390 23.65 0.96 -16.71
N PHE A 391 22.32 0.98 -16.80
CA PHE A 391 21.54 2.22 -16.75
C PHE A 391 21.64 2.87 -15.36
N ALA A 392 21.52 2.09 -14.28
CA ALA A 392 21.69 2.60 -12.93
C ALA A 392 23.10 3.17 -12.69
N GLN A 393 24.14 2.54 -13.24
CA GLN A 393 25.52 3.01 -13.17
C GLN A 393 25.68 4.36 -13.88
N ASN A 394 25.13 4.52 -15.09
CA ASN A 394 25.13 5.80 -15.80
C ASN A 394 24.44 6.94 -15.00
N LEU A 395 23.40 6.64 -14.22
CA LEU A 395 22.80 7.63 -13.32
C LEU A 395 23.78 8.06 -12.23
N ILE A 396 24.49 7.12 -11.61
CA ILE A 396 25.53 7.42 -10.62
C ILE A 396 26.66 8.25 -11.23
N ASP A 397 27.05 7.94 -12.46
CA ASP A 397 28.16 8.57 -13.19
C ASP A 397 27.79 9.94 -13.81
N GLY A 398 26.74 10.59 -13.29
CA GLY A 398 26.41 11.97 -13.61
C GLY A 398 25.07 12.19 -14.32
N ARG A 399 24.36 11.13 -14.75
CA ARG A 399 23.03 11.28 -15.39
C ARG A 399 21.85 11.35 -14.41
N PHE A 400 22.08 11.18 -13.11
CA PHE A 400 21.02 11.25 -12.11
C PHE A 400 20.36 12.63 -12.10
N GLN A 401 19.03 12.60 -12.18
CA GLN A 401 18.17 13.75 -11.99
C GLN A 401 17.19 13.50 -10.87
N GLN A 402 16.83 14.58 -10.17
CA GLN A 402 15.78 14.48 -9.17
C GLN A 402 14.44 14.06 -9.81
N PRO A 403 13.68 13.15 -9.18
CA PRO A 403 12.34 12.79 -9.64
C PRO A 403 11.42 14.00 -9.79
N ARG A 404 10.52 13.92 -10.78
CA ARG A 404 9.42 14.87 -10.91
C ARG A 404 8.52 14.75 -9.69
N GLN A 405 8.01 15.89 -9.21
CA GLN A 405 7.13 15.94 -8.06
C GLN A 405 5.67 15.92 -8.53
N GLY A 406 4.90 14.95 -8.04
CA GLY A 406 3.46 14.95 -8.20
C GLY A 406 2.76 15.90 -7.22
N ARG A 407 1.46 15.71 -7.02
CA ARG A 407 0.62 16.60 -6.20
C ARG A 407 0.18 15.99 -4.87
N ASN A 408 0.40 14.69 -4.68
CA ASN A 408 -0.19 13.90 -3.61
C ASN A 408 0.87 13.48 -2.59
N ASP A 409 0.52 13.55 -1.31
CA ASP A 409 1.38 13.22 -0.18
C ASP A 409 0.53 12.81 1.02
N ASP A 410 0.56 11.54 1.38
CA ASP A 410 -0.19 10.99 2.51
C ASP A 410 0.44 11.35 3.87
N LYS A 411 1.61 12.01 3.88
CA LYS A 411 2.39 12.36 5.07
C LYS A 411 2.81 11.17 5.92
N ALA A 412 2.77 9.95 5.36
CA ALA A 412 3.03 8.69 6.04
C ALA A 412 4.12 7.86 5.38
N HIS A 413 4.02 7.67 4.07
CA HIS A 413 4.91 6.82 3.31
C HIS A 413 5.50 7.57 2.11
N PRO A 414 6.78 7.31 1.77
CA PRO A 414 7.32 7.73 0.49
C PRO A 414 6.68 6.91 -0.65
N PRO A 415 6.85 7.33 -1.91
CA PRO A 415 6.42 6.55 -3.08
C PRO A 415 6.97 5.12 -3.05
N ILE A 416 6.35 4.20 -3.78
CA ILE A 416 6.80 2.81 -3.88
C ILE A 416 8.14 2.76 -4.64
N HIS A 417 9.20 2.27 -4.00
CA HIS A 417 10.56 2.25 -4.55
C HIS A 417 11.38 1.05 -4.04
N PRO A 418 12.44 0.63 -4.74
CA PRO A 418 13.31 -0.44 -4.26
C PRO A 418 14.19 0.02 -3.10
N ILE A 419 14.31 -0.79 -2.05
CA ILE A 419 15.13 -0.53 -0.85
C ILE A 419 16.52 -1.14 -0.98
N THR A 420 16.60 -2.32 -1.60
CA THR A 420 17.85 -3.04 -1.89
C THR A 420 17.68 -3.88 -3.15
N PHE A 421 18.79 -4.28 -3.78
CA PHE A 421 18.76 -5.21 -4.89
C PHE A 421 18.45 -6.63 -4.41
N VAL A 422 17.68 -7.35 -5.23
CA VAL A 422 17.43 -8.78 -5.08
C VAL A 422 17.52 -9.45 -6.45
N ALA A 423 18.23 -10.58 -6.50
CA ALA A 423 18.33 -11.39 -7.69
C ALA A 423 16.99 -12.11 -7.97
N PRO A 424 16.56 -12.25 -9.25
CA PRO A 424 15.32 -12.95 -9.59
C PRO A 424 15.23 -14.37 -9.04
N THR A 425 16.36 -15.06 -8.85
CA THR A 425 16.42 -16.41 -8.27
C THR A 425 15.92 -16.52 -6.83
N ALA A 426 15.83 -15.39 -6.10
CA ALA A 426 15.30 -15.34 -4.74
C ALA A 426 13.79 -14.99 -4.68
N LEU A 427 13.15 -14.79 -5.84
CA LEU A 427 11.78 -14.33 -5.98
C LEU A 427 10.95 -15.34 -6.79
N ASN A 428 9.64 -15.40 -6.50
CA ASN A 428 8.72 -16.11 -7.40
C ASN A 428 8.40 -15.25 -8.64
N ASP A 429 7.74 -15.83 -9.65
CA ASP A 429 7.43 -15.15 -10.91
C ASP A 429 6.68 -13.82 -10.74
N ARG A 430 5.71 -13.77 -9.83
CA ARG A 430 4.92 -12.55 -9.60
C ARG A 430 5.75 -11.48 -8.90
N GLU A 431 6.51 -11.88 -7.89
CA GLU A 431 7.46 -11.02 -7.18
C GLU A 431 8.52 -10.46 -8.12
N THR A 432 9.09 -11.28 -9.01
CA THR A 432 10.08 -10.85 -10.01
C THR A 432 9.52 -9.76 -10.90
N LYS A 433 8.31 -9.94 -11.46
CA LYS A 433 7.66 -8.95 -12.34
C LYS A 433 7.37 -7.64 -11.61
N ILE A 434 6.84 -7.69 -10.39
CA ILE A 434 6.54 -6.48 -9.61
C ILE A 434 7.82 -5.77 -9.18
N TYR A 435 8.83 -6.50 -8.71
CA TYR A 435 10.10 -5.92 -8.31
C TYR A 435 10.82 -5.25 -9.50
N GLU A 436 10.89 -5.92 -10.65
CA GLU A 436 11.46 -5.34 -11.87
C GLU A 436 10.72 -4.06 -12.28
N PHE A 437 9.39 -4.08 -12.27
CA PHE A 437 8.59 -2.90 -12.57
C PHE A 437 8.89 -1.74 -11.61
N VAL A 438 8.90 -2.00 -10.30
CA VAL A 438 9.21 -0.98 -9.27
C VAL A 438 10.62 -0.43 -9.46
N ALA A 439 11.62 -1.28 -9.70
CA ALA A 439 13.01 -0.87 -9.89
C ALA A 439 13.18 0.00 -11.15
N ARG A 440 12.70 -0.46 -12.30
CA ARG A 440 12.78 0.29 -13.56
C ARG A 440 11.98 1.60 -13.51
N ARG A 441 10.80 1.61 -12.87
CA ARG A 441 10.01 2.82 -12.64
C ARG A 441 10.79 3.84 -11.81
N PHE A 442 11.43 3.39 -10.73
CA PHE A 442 12.25 4.25 -9.88
C PHE A 442 13.47 4.83 -10.63
N LEU A 443 14.21 4.00 -11.37
CA LEU A 443 15.36 4.45 -12.17
C LEU A 443 14.93 5.44 -13.26
N ALA A 444 13.78 5.22 -13.90
CA ALA A 444 13.22 6.15 -14.86
C ALA A 444 12.84 7.50 -14.25
N CYS A 445 12.27 7.49 -13.03
CA CYS A 445 12.02 8.73 -12.29
C CYS A 445 13.32 9.52 -12.02
N CYS A 446 14.42 8.81 -11.80
CA CYS A 446 15.74 9.39 -11.54
C CYS A 446 16.55 9.75 -12.80
N SER A 447 15.96 9.60 -14.00
CA SER A 447 16.60 9.92 -15.29
C SER A 447 16.09 11.25 -15.88
N GLU A 448 16.50 11.56 -17.10
CA GLU A 448 16.02 12.70 -17.90
C GLU A 448 14.71 12.37 -18.65
N ASP A 449 13.96 13.41 -19.02
CA ASP A 449 12.84 13.28 -19.97
C ASP A 449 13.38 12.81 -21.33
N ALA A 450 12.61 12.00 -22.07
CA ALA A 450 12.99 11.66 -23.45
C ALA A 450 12.79 12.90 -24.34
N LYS A 451 13.75 13.17 -25.22
CA LYS A 451 13.75 14.37 -26.07
C LYS A 451 13.67 13.98 -27.53
N GLY A 452 12.93 14.77 -28.29
CA GLY A 452 12.78 14.58 -29.72
C GLY A 452 12.41 15.86 -30.42
N VAL A 453 12.12 15.72 -31.70
CA VAL A 453 11.66 16.80 -32.55
C VAL A 453 10.37 16.35 -33.22
N ALA A 454 9.31 17.13 -33.04
CA ALA A 454 8.06 16.97 -33.75
C ALA A 454 8.07 17.82 -35.01
N THR A 455 7.68 17.24 -36.14
CA THR A 455 7.49 17.93 -37.41
C THR A 455 6.03 17.83 -37.82
N ASP A 456 5.38 18.98 -37.97
CA ASP A 456 4.02 19.12 -38.47
C ASP A 456 4.07 19.64 -39.91
N VAL A 457 3.42 18.92 -40.82
CA VAL A 457 3.30 19.31 -42.23
C VAL A 457 1.83 19.46 -42.57
N ASP A 458 1.45 20.68 -42.96
CA ASP A 458 0.10 20.97 -43.44
C ASP A 458 0.13 21.12 -44.97
N ILE A 459 -0.85 20.49 -45.61
CA ILE A 459 -1.06 20.58 -47.05
C ILE A 459 -2.49 21.05 -47.33
N LEU A 460 -2.63 21.76 -48.44
CA LEU A 460 -3.91 22.10 -49.05
C LEU A 460 -4.08 21.27 -50.31
N TYR A 461 -5.19 20.55 -50.44
CA TYR A 461 -5.55 19.84 -51.66
C TYR A 461 -6.94 20.30 -52.13
N GLY A 462 -6.98 21.15 -53.15
CA GLY A 462 -8.17 21.95 -53.46
C GLY A 462 -8.39 23.02 -52.40
N GLU A 463 -9.56 23.03 -51.77
CA GLU A 463 -9.91 23.92 -50.66
C GLU A 463 -9.78 23.23 -49.29
N GLU A 464 -9.45 21.93 -49.29
CA GLU A 464 -9.42 21.12 -48.08
C GLU A 464 -8.01 21.02 -47.50
N SER A 465 -7.93 21.15 -46.17
CA SER A 465 -6.66 21.10 -45.43
C SER A 465 -6.42 19.71 -44.83
N PHE A 466 -5.17 19.27 -44.89
CA PHE A 466 -4.72 18.02 -44.31
C PHE A 466 -3.42 18.21 -43.56
N HIS A 467 -3.18 17.36 -42.57
CA HIS A 467 -2.07 17.46 -41.64
C HIS A 467 -1.39 16.10 -41.50
N ALA A 468 -0.06 16.08 -41.49
CA ALA A 468 0.76 14.95 -41.09
C ALA A 468 1.67 15.35 -39.92
N HIS A 469 1.85 14.42 -38.99
CA HIS A 469 2.72 14.57 -37.82
C HIS A 469 3.77 13.48 -37.82
N GLY A 470 5.02 13.85 -37.55
CA GLY A 470 6.13 12.91 -37.34
C GLY A 470 6.97 13.31 -36.15
N VAL A 471 7.51 12.33 -35.44
CA VAL A 471 8.43 12.55 -34.31
C VAL A 471 9.72 11.78 -34.55
N VAL A 472 10.85 12.46 -34.40
CA VAL A 472 12.18 11.85 -34.35
C VAL A 472 12.67 11.91 -32.91
N VAL A 473 12.97 10.76 -32.32
CA VAL A 473 13.57 10.67 -30.97
C VAL A 473 15.06 10.96 -31.09
N LEU A 474 15.53 11.99 -30.38
CA LEU A 474 16.95 12.37 -30.34
C LEU A 474 17.66 11.73 -29.15
N GLU A 475 17.00 11.73 -27.98
CA GLU A 475 17.52 11.15 -26.74
C GLU A 475 16.42 10.29 -26.10
N GLN A 476 16.65 8.97 -25.98
CA GLN A 476 15.69 8.05 -25.36
C GLN A 476 15.60 8.25 -23.84
N ASN A 477 16.73 8.54 -23.18
CA ASN A 477 16.82 8.82 -21.74
C ASN A 477 16.06 7.77 -20.91
N TYR A 478 15.05 8.14 -20.13
CA TYR A 478 14.30 7.20 -19.29
C TYR A 478 13.68 6.01 -20.07
N LEU A 479 13.43 6.15 -21.38
CA LEU A 479 12.87 5.08 -22.22
C LEU A 479 13.82 3.89 -22.37
N GLU A 480 15.13 4.07 -22.16
CA GLU A 480 16.12 2.98 -22.21
C GLU A 480 15.87 1.94 -21.10
N VAL A 481 15.34 2.34 -19.95
CA VAL A 481 15.08 1.45 -18.82
C VAL A 481 13.60 1.11 -18.65
N TYR A 482 12.69 1.99 -19.08
CA TYR A 482 11.26 1.90 -18.82
C TYR A 482 10.46 1.64 -20.09
N VAL A 483 10.28 0.35 -20.37
CA VAL A 483 9.64 -0.17 -21.59
C VAL A 483 8.10 -0.15 -21.53
N TRP A 484 7.51 0.23 -20.39
CA TRP A 484 6.05 0.26 -20.21
C TRP A 484 5.48 1.65 -20.47
N GLY A 485 5.16 1.92 -21.73
CA GLY A 485 4.47 3.13 -22.13
C GLY A 485 3.72 2.90 -23.43
N ASP A 486 2.70 3.72 -23.69
CA ASP A 486 2.11 3.81 -25.03
C ASP A 486 3.20 4.29 -25.99
N VAL A 487 3.53 3.50 -27.01
CA VAL A 487 4.54 3.87 -28.03
C VAL A 487 4.14 5.16 -28.71
#